data_AF-A0A9E5F132-F1
#
_entry.id   AF-A0A9E5F132-F1
#
_cell.length_a   1.000
_cell.length_b   1.000
_cell.length_c   1.000
_cell.angle_alpha   90.00
_cell.angle_beta   90.00
_cell.angle_gamma   90.00
#
_symmetry.space_group_name_H-M   'P 1'
#
loop_
_entity.id
_entity.type
_entity.pdbx_description
1 polymer ?
#
loop_
_entity_poly.entity_id
_entity_poly.type
_entity_poly.pdbx_seq_one_letter_code
_entity_poly.pdbx_strand_id
1 'polypeptide(L)'
;MGSYQKLSKHSLHSEPKENAPVEKSGHGEAAANEHGGGSHGEVAANEQGGGGHGEAGHGKENEKRETASIKGMVPFLSLDEIFANINQEKNNHTLALKVDVEFFDSESKQAFKTKQPAVKNLIIQTSREQEYDQLASLSGKLYYKELLIRRINEYFNQPLVKDIHFV
;
A
#
# COMPACT_ATOMS: atom_id res chain seq x y z
N MET A 1 51.29 16.85 25.73
CA MET A 1 51.05 18.27 26.07
C MET A 1 51.35 19.10 24.83
N GLY A 2 50.31 19.48 24.09
CA GLY A 2 50.42 20.37 22.94
C GLY A 2 49.31 21.41 23.05
N SER A 3 49.66 22.56 23.61
CA SER A 3 48.79 23.72 23.77
C SER A 3 49.11 24.70 22.66
N TYR A 4 48.14 25.03 21.79
CA TYR A 4 48.10 26.34 21.12
C TYR A 4 46.66 26.82 20.99
N GLN A 5 46.54 28.13 21.15
CA GLN A 5 45.39 28.88 21.60
C GLN A 5 44.45 29.30 20.46
N LYS A 6 43.25 29.68 20.90
CA LYS A 6 42.18 30.45 20.22
C LYS A 6 42.68 31.66 19.43
N LEU A 7 41.82 32.11 18.51
CA LEU A 7 41.46 33.48 18.03
C LEU A 7 41.20 33.36 16.51
N SER A 8 40.17 33.91 15.87
CA SER A 8 39.42 35.15 16.11
C SER A 8 38.05 35.10 15.41
N LYS A 9 37.07 35.82 15.98
CA LYS A 9 35.76 36.15 15.37
C LYS A 9 35.88 37.49 14.64
N HIS A 10 35.33 37.58 13.42
CA HIS A 10 34.77 38.79 12.79
C HIS A 10 33.86 38.28 11.65
N SER A 11 32.51 38.34 11.71
CA SER A 11 31.58 39.47 11.69
C SER A 11 31.58 40.23 10.36
N LEU A 12 30.49 40.09 9.56
CA LEU A 12 29.53 41.15 9.19
C LEU A 12 28.83 40.90 7.84
N HIS A 13 27.49 41.04 7.88
CA HIS A 13 26.54 41.43 6.81
C HIS A 13 26.40 40.48 5.59
N SER A 14 25.19 40.12 5.13
CA SER A 14 24.04 40.98 4.87
C SER A 14 22.72 40.19 4.75
N GLU A 15 21.66 40.74 5.34
CA GLU A 15 20.25 40.37 5.20
C GLU A 15 19.73 40.56 3.76
N PRO A 16 18.66 39.85 3.37
CA PRO A 16 17.63 40.48 2.56
C PRO A 16 16.29 40.54 3.29
N LYS A 17 15.60 41.62 2.96
CA LYS A 17 14.49 42.26 3.66
C LYS A 17 13.16 41.54 3.53
N GLU A 18 12.43 41.63 4.63
CA GLU A 18 10.99 41.72 4.81
C GLU A 18 10.24 42.38 3.63
N ASN A 19 9.15 41.77 3.18
CA ASN A 19 8.05 42.47 2.52
C ASN A 19 6.73 42.00 3.14
N ALA A 20 6.01 42.98 3.67
CA ALA A 20 4.79 42.90 4.47
C ALA A 20 3.53 42.70 3.58
N PRO A 21 2.33 42.52 4.18
CA PRO A 21 1.17 41.89 3.57
C PRO A 21 0.25 42.86 2.82
N VAL A 22 -0.61 42.32 1.95
CA VAL A 22 -1.75 43.05 1.36
C VAL A 22 -3.06 42.40 1.80
N GLU A 23 -4.02 43.28 2.07
CA GLU A 23 -5.22 43.15 2.89
C GLU A 23 -6.38 42.30 2.34
N LYS A 24 -7.26 41.98 3.29
CA LYS A 24 -8.64 41.48 3.16
C LYS A 24 -9.56 42.47 2.44
N SER A 25 -10.56 41.95 1.73
CA SER A 25 -11.96 42.44 1.83
C SER A 25 -12.91 41.60 0.95
N GLY A 26 -14.05 41.16 1.49
CA GLY A 26 -15.19 40.71 0.68
C GLY A 26 -16.11 39.67 1.35
N HIS A 27 -17.02 40.14 2.21
CA HIS A 27 -18.15 39.42 2.79
C HIS A 27 -19.30 39.21 1.79
N GLY A 28 -20.13 38.18 2.04
CA GLY A 28 -21.51 37.99 1.56
C GLY A 28 -21.98 36.55 1.79
N GLU A 29 -22.41 36.18 3.00
CA GLU A 29 -23.83 35.94 3.40
C GLU A 29 -24.66 35.19 2.33
N ALA A 30 -24.89 33.89 2.50
CA ALA A 30 -25.92 33.23 3.33
C ALA A 30 -27.29 33.15 2.65
N ALA A 31 -27.73 31.92 2.36
CA ALA A 31 -29.14 31.54 2.41
C ALA A 31 -29.25 30.05 2.75
N ALA A 32 -29.99 29.78 3.82
CA ALA A 32 -30.35 28.49 4.35
C ALA A 32 -31.30 27.73 3.42
N ASN A 33 -31.33 26.40 3.53
CA ASN A 33 -32.60 25.71 3.69
C ASN A 33 -32.44 24.41 4.50
N GLU A 34 -33.46 24.17 5.32
CA GLU A 34 -33.54 23.19 6.39
C GLU A 34 -34.17 21.86 5.92
N HIS A 35 -34.25 20.92 6.88
CA HIS A 35 -35.13 19.73 6.97
C HIS A 35 -34.71 18.49 6.15
N GLY A 36 -34.72 17.27 6.70
CA GLY A 36 -35.17 16.78 8.01
C GLY A 36 -35.13 15.24 8.08
N GLY A 37 -35.31 14.69 9.30
CA GLY A 37 -35.75 13.31 9.63
C GLY A 37 -34.81 12.16 9.24
N GLY A 38 -34.31 11.28 10.12
CA GLY A 38 -34.98 10.63 11.25
C GLY A 38 -35.67 9.34 10.81
N SER A 39 -35.07 8.16 11.06
CA SER A 39 -35.75 6.95 11.58
C SER A 39 -34.86 5.70 11.49
N HIS A 40 -34.81 4.99 12.62
CA HIS A 40 -34.35 3.62 12.86
C HIS A 40 -35.26 2.54 12.24
N GLY A 41 -34.71 1.33 12.08
CA GLY A 41 -35.40 0.02 12.11
C GLY A 41 -36.28 -0.29 10.88
N GLU A 42 -36.45 -1.52 10.41
CA GLU A 42 -36.44 -2.81 11.08
C GLU A 42 -36.17 -3.93 10.05
N VAL A 43 -35.70 -5.06 10.59
CA VAL A 43 -35.54 -6.36 9.94
C VAL A 43 -36.85 -6.93 9.41
N ALA A 44 -36.80 -7.56 8.24
CA ALA A 44 -37.81 -8.54 7.83
C ALA A 44 -37.09 -9.82 7.38
N ALA A 45 -37.25 -10.84 8.22
CA ALA A 45 -36.90 -12.21 7.96
C ALA A 45 -37.65 -12.74 6.73
N ASN A 46 -37.00 -13.60 5.96
CA ASN A 46 -37.72 -14.66 5.27
C ASN A 46 -37.04 -16.00 5.56
N GLU A 47 -37.86 -16.90 6.09
CA GLU A 47 -37.58 -18.30 6.34
C GLU A 47 -37.48 -19.06 5.01
N GLN A 48 -36.74 -20.18 4.99
CA GLN A 48 -37.23 -21.52 4.59
C GLN A 48 -36.15 -22.41 3.96
N GLY A 49 -36.10 -23.63 4.50
CA GLY A 49 -35.63 -24.86 3.83
C GLY A 49 -34.15 -25.15 4.04
N GLY A 50 -33.71 -26.30 4.54
CA GLY A 50 -34.36 -27.59 4.73
C GLY A 50 -33.35 -28.69 4.36
N GLY A 51 -33.26 -29.73 5.20
CA GLY A 51 -32.51 -30.98 4.92
C GLY A 51 -30.99 -30.83 4.93
N GLY A 52 -30.17 -31.82 5.25
CA GLY A 52 -30.40 -33.24 5.39
C GLY A 52 -29.03 -33.92 5.55
N HIS A 53 -29.12 -35.16 6.04
CA HIS A 53 -28.08 -36.13 6.38
C HIS A 53 -27.02 -36.44 5.30
N GLY A 54 -25.86 -36.96 5.74
CA GLY A 54 -24.89 -37.75 4.94
C GLY A 54 -23.43 -37.38 5.31
N GLU A 55 -22.78 -38.03 6.26
CA GLU A 55 -22.11 -39.35 6.21
C GLU A 55 -20.89 -39.43 5.27
N ALA A 56 -19.74 -39.71 5.92
CA ALA A 56 -18.53 -40.42 5.49
C ALA A 56 -17.82 -40.07 4.16
N GLY A 57 -16.49 -39.89 4.26
CA GLY A 57 -15.63 -39.98 3.08
C GLY A 57 -14.17 -39.66 3.34
N HIS A 58 -13.37 -40.71 3.50
CA HIS A 58 -11.93 -40.73 3.71
C HIS A 58 -11.16 -40.57 2.37
N GLY A 59 -9.97 -39.99 2.37
CA GLY A 59 -9.00 -40.02 1.25
C GLY A 59 -8.35 -38.66 0.99
N LYS A 60 -7.17 -38.39 1.56
CA LYS A 60 -5.83 -38.61 0.97
C LYS A 60 -5.61 -37.94 -0.38
N GLU A 61 -4.50 -37.19 -0.41
CA GLU A 61 -3.74 -36.74 -1.58
C GLU A 61 -4.24 -35.47 -2.28
N ASN A 62 -3.89 -34.31 -1.71
CA ASN A 62 -3.78 -33.08 -2.50
C ASN A 62 -2.47 -33.15 -3.30
N GLU A 63 -2.51 -33.92 -4.38
CA GLU A 63 -1.64 -33.71 -5.54
C GLU A 63 -1.71 -32.23 -5.93
N LYS A 64 -0.54 -31.63 -6.12
CA LYS A 64 -0.38 -30.34 -6.79
C LYS A 64 -1.16 -30.40 -8.11
N ARG A 65 -2.32 -29.75 -8.17
CA ARG A 65 -2.87 -29.27 -9.44
C ARG A 65 -1.94 -28.18 -9.95
N GLU A 66 -0.92 -28.59 -10.69
CA GLU A 66 -0.29 -27.73 -11.67
C GLU A 66 -1.34 -27.49 -12.75
N THR A 67 -2.05 -26.37 -12.63
CA THR A 67 -3.01 -25.92 -13.63
C THR A 67 -2.25 -25.69 -14.93
N ALA A 68 -2.53 -26.54 -15.92
CA ALA A 68 -2.08 -26.37 -17.29
C ALA A 68 -2.36 -24.92 -17.71
N SER A 69 -1.29 -24.21 -18.11
CA SER A 69 -1.38 -22.82 -18.55
C SER A 69 -2.31 -22.73 -19.74
N ILE A 70 -3.52 -22.21 -19.54
CA ILE A 70 -4.42 -21.83 -20.62
C ILE A 70 -3.76 -20.67 -21.35
N LYS A 71 -3.34 -20.93 -22.59
CA LYS A 71 -2.77 -19.93 -23.51
C LYS A 71 -3.78 -18.78 -23.65
N GLY A 72 -3.53 -17.68 -22.95
CA GLY A 72 -4.39 -16.50 -22.92
C GLY A 72 -4.74 -15.98 -21.52
N MET A 73 -4.47 -16.72 -20.44
CA MET A 73 -4.58 -16.16 -19.09
C MET A 73 -3.33 -15.33 -18.76
N VAL A 74 -3.53 -14.05 -18.45
CA VAL A 74 -2.49 -13.20 -17.88
C VAL A 74 -1.98 -13.87 -16.59
N PRO A 75 -0.66 -14.09 -16.45
CA PRO A 75 -0.13 -14.80 -15.30
C PRO A 75 -0.25 -13.91 -14.06
N PHE A 76 -1.14 -14.28 -13.13
CA PHE A 76 -1.26 -13.66 -11.80
C PHE A 76 -0.67 -14.55 -10.70
N LEU A 77 -0.13 -13.95 -9.64
CA LEU A 77 0.22 -14.63 -8.38
C LEU A 77 -0.25 -13.80 -7.19
N SER A 78 -1.14 -14.36 -6.39
CA SER A 78 -1.49 -13.82 -5.08
C SER A 78 -0.39 -14.12 -4.07
N LEU A 79 0.01 -13.11 -3.30
CA LEU A 79 0.92 -13.25 -2.18
C LEU A 79 0.11 -13.45 -0.89
N ASP A 80 0.67 -14.22 0.05
CA ASP A 80 0.13 -14.23 1.42
C ASP A 80 0.18 -12.81 2.00
N GLU A 81 -0.76 -12.52 2.89
CA GLU A 81 -0.87 -11.22 3.56
C GLU A 81 0.45 -10.81 4.22
N ILE A 82 0.84 -9.56 3.97
CA ILE A 82 2.10 -8.98 4.42
C ILE A 82 1.79 -7.91 5.45
N PHE A 83 2.42 -8.00 6.63
CA PHE A 83 2.31 -6.99 7.68
C PHE A 83 3.61 -6.19 7.77
N ALA A 84 3.51 -4.87 7.78
CA ALA A 84 4.64 -3.97 7.95
C ALA A 84 4.25 -2.78 8.84
N ASN A 85 5.15 -2.35 9.71
CA ASN A 85 4.97 -1.08 10.42
C ASN A 85 5.39 0.05 9.49
N ILE A 86 4.60 1.11 9.45
CA ILE A 86 4.92 2.34 8.72
C ILE A 86 5.18 3.45 9.74
N ASN A 87 6.16 4.29 9.43
CA ASN A 87 6.62 5.30 10.36
C ASN A 87 5.62 6.46 10.42
N GLN A 88 5.43 6.96 11.64
CA GLN A 88 4.89 8.28 11.90
C GLN A 88 5.49 8.74 13.22
N GLU A 89 5.89 10.02 13.33
CA GLU A 89 6.73 10.53 14.42
C GLU A 89 6.21 10.23 15.85
N LYS A 90 4.90 10.00 16.01
CA LYS A 90 4.25 9.83 17.32
C LYS A 90 3.41 8.56 17.46
N ASN A 91 3.13 7.86 16.37
CA ASN A 91 2.25 6.69 16.35
C ASN A 91 2.84 5.59 15.44
N ASN A 92 2.76 4.34 15.88
CA ASN A 92 3.10 3.21 15.02
C ASN A 92 1.82 2.74 14.32
N HIS A 93 1.80 2.79 13.00
CA HIS A 93 0.72 2.22 12.20
C HIS A 93 1.16 0.89 11.60
N THR A 94 0.30 -0.13 11.69
CA THR A 94 0.51 -1.41 11.02
C THR A 94 -0.23 -1.40 9.69
N LEU A 95 0.51 -1.55 8.59
CA LEU A 95 -0.02 -1.82 7.26
C LEU A 95 -0.20 -3.33 7.08
N ALA A 96 -1.43 -3.76 6.83
CA ALA A 96 -1.75 -5.07 6.30
C ALA A 96 -1.94 -4.96 4.79
N LEU A 97 -1.23 -5.78 4.02
CA LEU A 97 -1.19 -5.70 2.57
C LEU A 97 -1.49 -7.06 1.94
N LYS A 98 -2.54 -7.13 1.13
CA LYS A 98 -2.81 -8.25 0.23
C LYS A 98 -2.55 -7.79 -1.19
N VAL A 99 -1.80 -8.60 -1.93
CA VAL A 99 -1.27 -8.22 -3.25
C VAL A 99 -1.43 -9.37 -4.23
N ASP A 100 -1.99 -9.03 -5.39
CA ASP A 100 -1.91 -9.84 -6.60
C ASP A 100 -0.89 -9.22 -7.56
N VAL A 101 0.07 -10.03 -7.99
CA VAL A 101 1.14 -9.62 -8.90
C VAL A 101 0.81 -10.11 -10.31
N GLU A 102 0.79 -9.19 -11.27
CA GLU A 102 0.62 -9.47 -12.70
C GLU A 102 1.99 -9.56 -13.38
N PHE A 103 2.23 -10.64 -14.12
CA PHE A 103 3.48 -10.88 -14.84
C PHE A 103 3.31 -10.74 -16.35
N PHE A 104 4.41 -10.48 -17.06
CA PHE A 104 4.41 -10.48 -18.53
C PHE A 104 4.17 -11.88 -19.11
N ASP A 105 4.71 -12.92 -18.48
CA ASP A 105 4.62 -14.31 -18.92
C ASP A 105 4.74 -15.32 -17.75
N SER A 106 4.51 -16.59 -18.04
CA SER A 106 4.55 -17.68 -17.05
C SER A 106 5.96 -17.95 -16.53
N GLU A 107 7.01 -17.68 -17.31
CA GLU A 107 8.41 -17.85 -16.91
C GLU A 107 8.79 -16.82 -15.84
N SER A 108 8.37 -15.57 -16.04
CA SER A 108 8.51 -14.45 -15.11
C SER A 108 7.85 -14.77 -13.76
N LYS A 109 6.63 -15.32 -13.80
CA LYS A 109 5.94 -15.79 -12.60
C LYS A 109 6.71 -16.91 -11.89
N GLN A 110 7.29 -17.84 -12.64
CA GLN A 110 8.05 -18.94 -12.07
C GLN A 110 9.37 -18.45 -11.44
N ALA A 111 10.11 -17.57 -12.12
CA ALA A 111 11.31 -16.93 -11.60
C ALA A 111 11.00 -16.18 -10.29
N PHE A 112 9.91 -15.41 -10.27
CA PHE A 112 9.43 -14.71 -9.09
C PHE A 112 9.15 -15.67 -7.93
N LYS A 113 8.43 -16.78 -8.16
CA LYS A 113 8.10 -17.77 -7.11
C LYS A 113 9.34 -18.32 -6.41
N THR A 114 10.44 -18.55 -7.13
CA THR A 114 11.68 -19.05 -6.51
C THR A 114 12.32 -18.08 -5.53
N LYS A 115 11.99 -16.78 -5.65
CA LYS A 115 12.50 -15.69 -4.79
C LYS A 115 11.39 -15.01 -3.99
N GLN A 116 10.20 -15.60 -3.91
CA GLN A 116 9.04 -15.00 -3.24
C GLN A 116 9.34 -14.53 -1.80
N PRO A 117 10.08 -15.26 -0.95
CA PRO A 117 10.42 -14.76 0.39
C PRO A 117 11.27 -13.48 0.37
N ALA A 118 12.22 -13.38 -0.56
CA ALA A 118 13.06 -12.18 -0.71
C ALA A 118 12.23 -11.00 -1.22
N VAL A 119 11.31 -11.24 -2.16
CA VAL A 119 10.37 -10.21 -2.62
C VAL A 119 9.44 -9.74 -1.51
N LYS A 120 8.89 -10.64 -0.68
CA LYS A 120 8.09 -10.24 0.50
C LYS A 120 8.90 -9.35 1.45
N ASN A 121 10.16 -9.67 1.70
CA ASN A 121 11.03 -8.82 2.51
C ASN A 121 11.27 -7.45 1.86
N LEU A 122 11.46 -7.40 0.54
CA LEU A 122 11.58 -6.14 -0.21
C LEU A 122 10.31 -5.28 -0.11
N ILE A 123 9.12 -5.89 -0.18
CA ILE A 123 7.85 -5.19 0.02
C ILE A 123 7.80 -4.62 1.44
N ILE A 124 8.12 -5.41 2.47
CA ILE A 124 8.14 -4.94 3.87
C ILE A 124 9.10 -3.76 4.07
N GLN A 125 10.31 -3.85 3.50
CA GLN A 125 11.28 -2.76 3.56
C GLN A 125 10.75 -1.50 2.88
N THR A 126 10.18 -1.65 1.68
CA THR A 126 9.61 -0.52 0.93
C THR A 126 8.42 0.10 1.68
N SER A 127 7.56 -0.70 2.32
CA SER A 127 6.46 -0.21 3.18
C SER A 127 6.98 0.64 4.32
N ARG A 128 8.06 0.20 5.00
CA ARG A 128 8.64 0.89 6.16
C ARG A 128 9.23 2.26 5.84
N GLU A 129 9.52 2.52 4.58
CA GLU A 129 10.02 3.80 4.09
C GLU A 129 8.89 4.79 3.75
N GLN A 130 7.63 4.36 3.84
CA GLN A 130 6.48 5.20 3.54
C GLN A 130 5.92 5.86 4.81
N GLU A 131 5.31 7.03 4.61
CA GLU A 131 4.55 7.75 5.63
C GLU A 131 3.06 7.38 5.56
N TYR A 132 2.37 7.39 6.71
CA TYR A 132 0.93 7.08 6.78
C TYR A 132 0.09 7.96 5.85
N ASP A 133 0.29 9.28 5.89
CA ASP A 133 -0.53 10.24 5.13
C ASP A 133 -0.40 10.01 3.61
N GLN A 134 0.76 9.57 3.14
CA GLN A 134 0.98 9.22 1.74
C GLN A 134 0.15 7.99 1.39
N LEU A 135 0.28 6.90 2.15
CA LEU A 135 -0.45 5.64 1.90
C LEU A 135 -1.95 5.75 2.12
N ALA A 136 -2.42 6.73 2.91
CA ALA A 136 -3.84 6.98 3.12
C ALA A 136 -4.51 7.61 1.88
N SER A 137 -3.76 8.37 1.08
CA SER A 137 -4.26 9.05 -0.12
C SER A 137 -4.32 8.13 -1.35
N LEU A 138 -5.25 8.39 -2.28
CA LEU A 138 -5.33 7.65 -3.55
C LEU A 138 -4.03 7.80 -4.37
N SER A 139 -3.54 9.04 -4.51
CA SER A 139 -2.31 9.33 -5.26
C SER A 139 -1.09 8.64 -4.65
N GLY A 140 -0.98 8.58 -3.32
CA GLY A 140 0.13 7.90 -2.67
C GLY A 140 0.02 6.38 -2.75
N LYS A 141 -1.18 5.79 -2.76
CA LYS A 141 -1.36 4.36 -3.08
C LYS A 141 -0.92 4.03 -4.50
N LEU A 142 -1.28 4.88 -5.48
CA LEU A 142 -0.83 4.72 -6.87
C LEU A 142 0.70 4.85 -6.99
N TYR A 143 1.29 5.84 -6.34
CA TYR A 143 2.74 5.99 -6.27
C TYR A 143 3.41 4.76 -5.64
N TYR A 144 2.87 4.26 -4.53
CA TYR A 144 3.39 3.10 -3.82
C TYR A 144 3.33 1.83 -4.68
N LYS A 145 2.24 1.64 -5.43
CA LYS A 145 2.11 0.57 -6.44
C LYS A 145 3.23 0.63 -7.47
N GLU A 146 3.45 1.79 -8.10
CA GLU A 146 4.53 1.97 -9.07
C GLU A 146 5.92 1.76 -8.46
N LEU A 147 6.13 2.23 -7.22
CA LEU A 147 7.37 2.04 -6.48
C LEU A 147 7.66 0.55 -6.24
N LEU A 148 6.65 -0.24 -5.85
CA LEU A 148 6.79 -1.68 -5.67
C LEU A 148 7.14 -2.39 -6.99
N ILE A 149 6.42 -2.08 -8.07
CA ILE A 149 6.70 -2.66 -9.41
C ILE A 149 8.15 -2.39 -9.80
N ARG A 150 8.58 -1.13 -9.67
CA ARG A 150 9.94 -0.70 -9.98
C ARG A 150 10.98 -1.47 -9.15
N ARG A 151 10.87 -1.46 -7.82
CA ARG A 151 11.85 -2.10 -6.93
C ARG A 151 11.94 -3.61 -7.14
N ILE A 152 10.81 -4.26 -7.39
CA ILE A 152 10.80 -5.70 -7.66
C ILE A 152 11.53 -5.98 -8.98
N ASN A 153 11.24 -5.24 -10.05
CA ASN A 153 11.93 -5.41 -11.32
C ASN A 153 13.43 -5.08 -11.23
N GLU A 154 13.79 -4.04 -10.47
CA GLU A 154 15.19 -3.71 -10.13
C GLU A 154 15.88 -4.87 -9.40
N TYR A 155 15.22 -5.50 -8.42
CA TYR A 155 15.77 -6.67 -7.70
C TYR A 155 16.11 -7.84 -8.63
N PHE A 156 15.28 -8.08 -9.66
CA PHE A 156 15.54 -9.12 -10.66
C PHE A 156 16.45 -8.66 -11.81
N ASN A 157 16.81 -7.37 -11.87
CA ASN A 157 17.51 -6.73 -12.99
C ASN A 157 16.85 -6.96 -14.35
N GLN A 158 15.51 -7.14 -14.38
CA GLN A 158 14.73 -7.36 -15.60
C GLN A 158 13.24 -7.09 -15.35
N PRO A 159 12.46 -6.69 -16.37
CA PRO A 159 11.03 -6.43 -16.23
C PRO A 159 10.23 -7.75 -16.16
N LEU A 160 9.94 -8.24 -14.95
CA LEU A 160 9.13 -9.44 -14.72
C LEU A 160 7.67 -9.11 -14.37
N VAL A 161 7.52 -8.13 -13.49
CA VAL A 161 6.22 -7.67 -12.99
C VAL A 161 5.72 -6.58 -13.93
N LYS A 162 4.54 -6.81 -14.48
CA LYS A 162 3.81 -5.84 -15.30
C LYS A 162 3.01 -4.91 -14.42
N ASP A 163 2.31 -5.45 -13.43
CA ASP A 163 1.45 -4.67 -12.55
C ASP A 163 1.28 -5.31 -11.16
N ILE A 164 0.81 -4.50 -10.21
CA ILE A 164 0.48 -4.88 -8.82
C ILE A 164 -0.93 -4.40 -8.50
N HIS A 165 -1.73 -5.29 -7.91
CA HIS A 165 -3.10 -5.01 -7.52
C HIS A 165 -3.25 -5.21 -6.00
N PHE A 166 -3.76 -4.18 -5.32
CA PHE A 166 -4.14 -4.28 -3.90
C PHE A 166 -5.56 -4.82 -3.81
N VAL A 167 -5.75 -5.88 -3.02
CA VAL A 167 -7.00 -6.67 -2.91
C VAL A 167 -7.58 -6.69 -1.51
#